data_AF-A0A3D5W6R0-F1
#
_entry.id   AF-A0A3D5W6R0-F1
#
_cell.length_a   1.000
_cell.length_b   1.000
_cell.length_c   1.000
_cell.angle_alpha   90.00
_cell.angle_beta   90.00
_cell.angle_gamma   90.00
#
_symmetry.space_group_name_H-M   'P 1'
#
loop_
_entity.id
_entity.type
_entity.pdbx_description
1 polymer ?
#
loop_
_entity_poly.entity_id
_entity_poly.type
_entity_poly.pdbx_seq_one_letter_code
_entity_poly.pdbx_strand_id
1 'polypeptide(L)'
;MLDATFVRIDTDDGISGWGEGTPWGHTYVPAHGPGIRAGIETLAPVLIGADPRQSGRIEYLMDKTLPGHPYVKSPIDMACLDIAGQVTGQPLPNLLGGCFGTPTRVMSSVSSGSPESMVALIKKYRERGYRGHSVKVGGSNTDLDIQRIRYIEEHRLADERILYDVNRAWTRRCAV
;
A
#
# COMPACT_ATOMS: atom_id res chain seq x y z
N MET A 1 3.16 -16.46 4.68
CA MET A 1 2.51 -15.70 5.75
C MET A 1 3.17 -14.33 5.80
N LEU A 2 2.41 -13.23 5.94
CA LEU A 2 3.00 -11.89 6.06
C LEU A 2 3.40 -11.63 7.52
N ASP A 3 4.51 -10.91 7.73
CA ASP A 3 4.97 -10.47 9.05
C ASP A 3 4.51 -9.03 9.28
N ALA A 4 3.35 -8.90 9.92
CA ALA A 4 2.71 -7.64 10.23
C ALA A 4 3.19 -7.08 11.58
N THR A 5 3.28 -5.75 11.69
CA THR A 5 3.51 -5.06 12.96
C THR A 5 2.39 -4.05 13.20
N PHE A 6 1.63 -4.26 14.27
CA PHE A 6 0.64 -3.29 14.76
C PHE A 6 1.29 -2.40 15.82
N VAL A 7 1.08 -1.10 15.72
CA VAL A 7 1.60 -0.08 16.62
C VAL A 7 0.43 0.58 17.33
N ARG A 8 0.51 0.65 18.66
CA ARG A 8 -0.40 1.43 19.50
C ARG A 8 0.36 2.57 20.15
N ILE A 9 -0.16 3.78 20.05
CA ILE A 9 0.35 4.96 20.78
C ILE A 9 -0.70 5.35 21.80
N ASP A 10 -0.31 5.38 23.07
CA ASP A 10 -1.17 5.79 24.18
C ASP A 10 -0.80 7.23 24.60
N THR A 11 -1.81 8.04 24.92
CA THR A 11 -1.64 9.43 25.37
C THR A 11 -2.01 9.57 26.86
N ASP A 12 -1.56 10.66 27.48
CA ASP A 12 -1.90 11.03 28.86
C ASP A 12 -3.39 11.42 29.04
N ASP A 13 -4.06 11.82 27.96
CA ASP A 13 -5.51 12.06 27.92
C ASP A 13 -6.35 10.77 27.75
N GLY A 14 -5.71 9.59 27.74
CA GLY A 14 -6.39 8.29 27.63
C GLY A 14 -6.89 7.94 26.23
N ILE A 15 -6.48 8.69 25.20
CA ILE A 15 -6.75 8.40 23.79
C ILE A 15 -5.63 7.50 23.24
N SER A 16 -6.00 6.46 22.50
CA SER A 16 -5.05 5.54 21.85
C SER A 16 -5.23 5.56 20.33
N GLY A 17 -4.12 5.68 19.61
CA GLY A 17 -4.08 5.56 18.15
C GLY A 17 -3.46 4.26 17.68
N TRP A 18 -3.89 3.78 16.52
CA TRP A 18 -3.38 2.56 15.91
C TRP A 18 -2.83 2.77 14.50
N GLY A 19 -1.75 2.02 14.19
CA GLY A 19 -1.21 1.92 12.84
C GLY A 19 -0.70 0.53 12.54
N GLU A 20 -0.65 0.18 11.25
CA GLU A 20 -0.16 -1.11 10.77
C GLU A 20 0.96 -0.94 9.75
N GLY A 21 2.06 -1.68 9.95
CA GLY A 21 3.14 -1.81 8.99
C GLY A 21 3.30 -3.27 8.56
N THR A 22 2.93 -3.57 7.32
CA THR A 22 2.98 -4.94 6.76
C THR A 22 3.64 -4.95 5.39
N PRO A 23 4.99 -5.06 5.32
CA PRO A 23 5.70 -5.20 4.07
C PRO A 23 5.22 -6.44 3.28
N TRP A 24 5.20 -6.34 1.94
CA TRP A 24 4.89 -7.49 1.08
C TRP A 24 6.06 -8.47 1.02
N GLY A 25 6.24 -9.25 2.09
CA GLY A 25 7.45 -10.00 2.35
C GLY A 25 8.65 -9.07 2.57
N HIS A 26 9.87 -9.61 2.43
CA HIS A 26 11.12 -8.88 2.65
C HIS A 26 11.92 -8.64 1.35
N THR A 27 11.33 -8.92 0.19
CA THR A 27 11.98 -8.82 -1.13
C THR A 27 11.32 -7.83 -2.07
N TYR A 28 10.10 -7.40 -1.79
CA TYR A 28 9.35 -6.54 -2.71
C TYR A 28 9.88 -5.10 -2.72
N VAL A 29 10.13 -4.53 -1.55
CA VAL A 29 10.74 -3.21 -1.34
C VAL A 29 11.77 -3.32 -0.21
N PRO A 30 12.63 -2.29 0.01
CA PRO A 30 13.56 -2.24 1.15
C PRO A 30 12.85 -2.11 2.52
N ALA A 31 12.07 -3.12 2.89
CA ALA A 31 11.27 -3.19 4.10
C ALA A 31 11.10 -4.66 4.52
N HIS A 32 11.06 -4.91 5.83
CA HIS A 32 10.76 -6.23 6.39
C HIS A 32 10.19 -6.07 7.82
N GLY A 33 9.33 -7.01 8.24
CA GLY A 33 8.67 -6.97 9.56
C GLY A 33 9.62 -6.77 10.74
N PRO A 34 10.74 -7.54 10.86
CA PRO A 34 11.69 -7.35 11.95
C PRO A 34 12.34 -5.95 11.99
N GLY A 35 12.52 -5.32 10.83
CA GLY A 35 13.09 -3.98 10.72
C GLY A 35 12.14 -2.90 11.21
N ILE A 36 10.82 -3.11 11.11
CA ILE A 36 9.81 -2.22 11.70
C ILE A 36 9.98 -2.18 13.20
N ARG A 37 10.03 -3.34 13.85
CA ARG A 37 10.14 -3.45 15.31
C ARG A 37 11.44 -2.84 15.83
N ALA A 38 12.58 -3.17 15.22
CA ALA A 38 13.88 -2.60 15.59
C ALA A 38 13.94 -1.07 15.35
N GLY A 39 13.33 -0.58 14.25
CA GLY A 39 13.25 0.84 13.98
C GLY A 39 12.37 1.58 15.00
N ILE A 40 11.25 0.98 15.43
CA ILE A 40 10.40 1.53 16.50
C ILE A 40 11.17 1.59 17.83
N GLU A 41 11.92 0.55 18.19
CA GLU A 41 12.76 0.57 19.40
C GLU A 41 13.75 1.74 19.39
N THR A 42 14.27 2.10 18.22
CA THR A 42 15.17 3.25 18.03
C THR A 42 14.43 4.59 18.14
N LEU A 43 13.21 4.68 17.59
CA LEU A 43 12.43 5.92 17.53
C LEU A 43 11.65 6.22 18.80
N ALA A 44 11.22 5.19 19.54
CA ALA A 44 10.33 5.37 20.70
C ALA A 44 10.85 6.40 21.72
N PRO A 45 12.14 6.38 22.15
CA PRO A 45 12.63 7.32 23.18
C PRO A 45 12.48 8.80 22.81
N VAL A 46 12.59 9.16 21.53
CA VAL A 46 12.45 10.56 21.09
C VAL A 46 11.01 10.99 20.86
N LEU A 47 10.07 10.04 20.81
CA LEU A 47 8.64 10.28 20.60
C LEU A 47 7.86 10.34 21.91
N ILE A 48 8.36 9.74 23.00
CA ILE A 48 7.72 9.85 24.31
C ILE A 48 7.67 11.32 24.77
N GLY A 49 6.46 11.78 25.12
CA GLY A 49 6.20 13.16 25.53
C GLY A 49 6.07 14.15 24.38
N ALA A 50 6.20 13.72 23.11
CA ALA A 50 5.87 14.55 21.96
C ALA A 50 4.34 14.57 21.77
N ASP A 51 3.81 15.74 21.35
CA ASP A 51 2.39 15.88 21.04
C ASP A 51 2.07 15.20 19.69
N PRO A 52 1.25 14.13 19.68
CA PRO A 52 0.95 13.38 18.46
C PRO A 52 0.13 14.17 17.43
N ARG A 53 -0.46 15.32 17.83
CA ARG A 53 -1.20 16.20 16.91
C ARG A 53 -0.25 17.05 16.05
N GLN A 54 1.01 17.15 16.43
CA GLN A 54 2.03 17.93 15.72
C GLN A 54 2.75 17.05 14.68
N SER A 55 2.03 16.58 13.65
CA SER A 55 2.55 15.62 12.66
C SER A 55 3.91 16.02 12.08
N GLY A 56 4.08 17.27 11.64
CA GLY A 56 5.37 17.76 11.12
C GLY A 56 6.51 17.73 12.13
N ARG A 57 6.22 17.90 13.44
CA ARG A 57 7.23 17.73 14.50
C ARG A 57 7.58 16.26 14.71
N ILE A 58 6.57 15.37 14.70
CA ILE A 58 6.77 13.92 14.83
C ILE A 58 7.62 13.41 13.65
N GLU A 59 7.28 13.80 12.42
CA GLU A 59 8.04 13.48 11.21
C GLU A 59 9.48 13.98 11.33
N TYR A 60 9.68 15.24 11.71
CA TYR A 60 11.02 15.80 11.92
C TYR A 60 11.85 15.02 12.95
N LEU A 61 11.24 14.64 14.08
CA LEU A 61 11.92 13.85 15.12
C LEU A 61 12.31 12.46 14.60
N MET A 62 11.42 11.81 13.84
CA MET A 62 11.69 10.51 13.22
C MET A 62 12.78 10.60 12.16
N ASP A 63 12.75 11.61 11.30
CA ASP A 63 13.73 11.80 10.22
C ASP A 63 15.12 12.15 10.75
N LYS A 64 15.18 12.99 11.78
CA LYS A 64 16.44 13.34 12.43
C LYS A 64 17.08 12.16 13.16
N THR A 65 16.26 11.32 13.79
CA THR A 65 16.74 10.20 14.62
C THR A 65 17.08 8.97 13.78
N LEU A 66 16.25 8.66 12.77
CA LEU A 66 16.44 7.50 11.90
C LEU A 66 16.20 7.89 10.43
N PRO A 67 17.23 8.32 9.68
CA PRO A 67 17.09 8.62 8.25
C PRO A 67 16.60 7.41 7.44
N GLY A 68 15.80 7.68 6.41
CA GLY A 68 15.19 6.63 5.58
C GLY A 68 14.09 5.87 6.32
N HIS A 69 14.07 4.54 6.20
CA HIS A 69 13.15 3.65 6.92
C HIS A 69 11.66 4.08 6.91
N PRO A 70 11.08 4.49 5.76
CA PRO A 70 9.69 4.95 5.72
C PRO A 70 8.70 3.87 6.18
N TYR A 71 9.04 2.60 5.98
CA TYR A 71 8.25 1.45 6.41
C TYR A 71 8.17 1.30 7.95
N VAL A 72 9.11 1.88 8.70
CA VAL A 72 9.08 1.98 10.17
C VAL A 72 8.18 3.14 10.60
N LYS A 73 8.29 4.28 9.91
CA LYS A 73 7.65 5.55 10.27
C LYS A 73 6.16 5.57 9.94
N SER A 74 5.77 4.90 8.85
CA SER A 74 4.38 4.85 8.39
C SER A 74 3.36 4.40 9.45
N PRO A 75 3.55 3.29 10.20
CA PRO A 75 2.59 2.93 11.24
C PRO A 75 2.57 3.89 12.44
N ILE A 76 3.65 4.61 12.72
CA ILE A 76 3.68 5.64 13.77
C ILE A 76 2.85 6.85 13.34
N ASP A 77 3.08 7.35 12.13
CA ASP A 77 2.31 8.45 11.53
C ASP A 77 0.81 8.11 11.45
N MET A 78 0.47 6.89 11.03
CA MET A 78 -0.91 6.40 10.98
C MET A 78 -1.58 6.43 12.37
N ALA A 79 -0.88 6.01 13.42
CA ALA A 79 -1.39 6.08 14.80
C ALA A 79 -1.56 7.53 15.29
N CYS A 80 -0.66 8.44 14.91
CA CYS A 80 -0.81 9.87 15.20
C CYS A 80 -2.03 10.48 14.48
N LEU A 81 -2.27 10.11 13.22
CA LEU A 81 -3.45 10.54 12.46
C LEU A 81 -4.74 10.00 13.07
N ASP A 82 -4.75 8.75 13.53
CA ASP A 82 -5.89 8.16 14.25
C ASP A 82 -6.21 8.97 15.52
N ILE A 83 -5.20 9.30 16.34
CA ILE A 83 -5.38 10.20 17.50
C ILE A 83 -5.93 11.56 17.07
N ALA A 84 -5.39 12.16 16.01
CA ALA A 84 -5.87 13.46 15.52
C ALA A 84 -7.34 13.41 15.10
N GLY A 85 -7.78 12.33 14.44
CA GLY A 85 -9.18 12.08 14.10
C GLY A 85 -10.07 11.98 15.33
N GLN A 86 -9.64 11.23 16.34
CA GLN A 86 -10.37 11.07 17.60
C GLN A 86 -10.47 12.38 18.38
N VAL A 87 -9.36 13.12 18.53
CA VAL A 87 -9.33 14.42 19.22
C VAL A 87 -10.24 15.45 18.54
N THR A 88 -10.32 15.43 17.21
CA THR A 88 -11.13 16.38 16.44
C THR A 88 -12.58 15.91 16.22
N GLY A 89 -12.89 14.66 16.55
CA GLY A 89 -14.17 14.03 16.22
C GLY A 89 -14.42 13.94 14.71
N GLN A 90 -13.36 13.91 13.89
CA GLN A 90 -13.46 13.90 12.43
C GLN A 90 -12.92 12.58 11.85
N PRO A 91 -13.56 12.06 10.78
CA PRO A 91 -12.96 10.97 10.02
C PRO A 91 -11.73 11.50 9.25
N LEU A 92 -10.71 10.64 9.08
CA LEU A 92 -9.45 11.03 8.41
C LEU A 92 -9.61 11.72 7.05
N PRO A 93 -10.54 11.30 6.16
CA PRO A 93 -10.72 12.01 4.89
C PRO A 93 -11.04 13.50 5.06
N ASN A 94 -11.77 13.89 6.10
CA ASN A 94 -12.07 15.30 6.36
C ASN A 94 -10.80 16.07 6.75
N LEU A 95 -9.93 15.45 7.57
CA LEU A 95 -8.63 16.00 7.94
C LEU A 95 -7.68 16.10 6.73
N LEU A 96 -7.85 15.22 5.74
CA LEU A 96 -7.03 15.16 4.52
C LEU A 96 -7.59 15.99 3.35
N GLY A 97 -8.59 16.86 3.59
CA GLY A 97 -9.13 17.78 2.58
C GLY A 97 -10.53 17.43 2.06
N GLY A 98 -11.19 16.42 2.62
CA GLY A 98 -12.57 16.04 2.34
C GLY A 98 -12.72 14.93 1.30
N CYS A 99 -13.96 14.47 1.14
CA CYS A 99 -14.35 13.44 0.15
C CYS A 99 -15.13 14.06 -1.00
N PHE A 100 -14.89 13.59 -2.23
CA PHE A 100 -15.71 13.94 -3.40
C PHE A 100 -17.08 13.24 -3.46
N GLY A 101 -17.44 12.46 -2.42
CA GLY A 101 -18.71 11.73 -2.34
C GLY A 101 -18.82 10.50 -3.25
N THR A 102 -17.90 10.30 -4.19
CA THR A 102 -17.85 9.12 -5.06
C THR A 102 -16.99 8.01 -4.44
N PRO A 103 -17.53 6.79 -4.26
CA PRO A 103 -16.75 5.65 -3.78
C PRO A 103 -15.58 5.31 -4.72
N THR A 104 -14.43 4.97 -4.15
CA THR A 104 -13.27 4.52 -4.91
C THR A 104 -13.49 3.11 -5.43
N ARG A 105 -13.29 2.90 -6.73
CA ARG A 105 -13.34 1.55 -7.33
C ARG A 105 -12.11 0.75 -6.88
N VAL A 106 -12.33 -0.48 -6.42
CA VAL A 106 -11.26 -1.42 -6.09
C VAL A 106 -10.86 -2.20 -7.34
N MET A 107 -9.56 -2.43 -7.51
CA MET A 107 -9.02 -3.27 -8.59
C MET A 107 -8.67 -4.66 -8.07
N SER A 108 -8.93 -5.71 -8.86
CA SER A 108 -8.45 -7.05 -8.55
C SER A 108 -6.97 -7.22 -8.91
N SER A 109 -6.26 -8.11 -8.24
CA SER A 109 -4.91 -8.55 -8.64
C SER A 109 -4.99 -9.86 -9.44
N VAL A 110 -4.57 -9.82 -10.70
CA VAL A 110 -4.57 -10.96 -11.63
C VAL A 110 -3.15 -11.49 -11.73
N SER A 111 -2.89 -12.66 -11.13
CA SER A 111 -1.59 -13.33 -11.17
C SER A 111 -1.19 -13.69 -12.60
N SER A 112 0.11 -13.68 -12.89
CA SER A 112 0.63 -14.06 -14.20
C SER A 112 0.36 -15.55 -14.49
N GLY A 113 0.10 -15.85 -15.76
CA GLY A 113 -0.28 -17.19 -16.22
C GLY A 113 -0.25 -17.30 -17.73
N SER A 114 -1.01 -18.24 -18.31
CA SER A 114 -1.28 -18.22 -19.75
C SER A 114 -2.31 -17.13 -20.07
N PRO A 115 -2.40 -16.64 -21.31
CA PRO A 115 -3.44 -15.67 -21.71
C PRO A 115 -4.86 -16.11 -21.29
N GLU A 116 -5.18 -17.38 -21.48
CA GLU A 116 -6.49 -17.97 -21.18
C GLU A 116 -6.75 -18.02 -19.68
N SER A 117 -5.75 -18.43 -18.88
CA SER A 117 -5.92 -18.53 -17.43
C SER A 117 -6.08 -17.15 -16.78
N MET A 118 -5.41 -16.13 -17.34
CA MET A 118 -5.53 -14.74 -16.89
C MET A 118 -6.91 -14.17 -17.21
N VAL A 119 -7.44 -14.38 -18.42
CA VAL A 119 -8.82 -13.99 -18.77
C VAL A 119 -9.86 -14.76 -17.95
N ALA A 120 -9.65 -16.04 -17.67
CA ALA A 120 -10.53 -16.81 -16.79
C ALA A 120 -10.54 -16.24 -15.36
N LEU A 121 -9.40 -15.80 -14.85
CA LEU A 121 -9.31 -15.15 -13.54
C LEU A 121 -10.00 -13.77 -13.53
N ILE A 122 -9.84 -12.99 -14.60
CA ILE A 122 -10.59 -11.72 -14.79
C ILE A 122 -12.09 -11.98 -14.75
N LYS A 123 -12.60 -13.01 -15.45
CA LYS A 123 -14.02 -13.39 -15.43
C LYS A 123 -14.52 -13.70 -14.01
N LYS A 124 -13.76 -14.44 -13.21
CA LYS A 124 -14.08 -14.68 -11.79
C LYS A 124 -14.14 -13.40 -10.96
N TYR A 125 -13.27 -12.42 -11.24
CA TYR A 125 -13.34 -11.13 -10.57
C TYR A 125 -14.53 -10.28 -11.03
N ARG A 126 -14.95 -10.38 -12.30
CA ARG A 126 -16.17 -9.72 -12.80
C ARG A 126 -17.42 -10.18 -12.05
N GLU A 127 -17.53 -11.48 -11.81
CA GLU A 127 -18.61 -12.10 -11.02
C GLU A 127 -18.67 -11.57 -9.58
N ARG A 128 -17.53 -11.13 -9.05
CA ARG A 128 -17.40 -10.50 -7.72
C ARG A 128 -17.61 -8.98 -7.74
N GLY A 129 -17.96 -8.40 -8.89
CA GLY A 129 -18.23 -6.96 -9.04
C GLY A 129 -17.02 -6.09 -9.40
N TYR A 130 -15.83 -6.67 -9.59
CA TYR A 130 -14.67 -5.88 -10.04
C TYR A 130 -14.88 -5.42 -11.49
N ARG A 131 -14.44 -4.18 -11.75
CA ARG A 131 -14.34 -3.57 -13.09
C ARG A 131 -12.96 -2.97 -13.37
N GLY A 132 -12.04 -3.15 -12.42
CA GLY A 132 -10.64 -2.77 -12.56
C GLY A 132 -9.77 -4.00 -12.29
N HIS A 133 -8.77 -4.23 -13.13
CA HIS A 133 -7.88 -5.38 -13.02
C HIS A 133 -6.42 -4.94 -13.16
N SER A 134 -5.61 -5.11 -12.10
CA SER A 134 -4.16 -5.02 -12.17
C SER A 134 -3.63 -6.39 -12.60
N VAL A 135 -3.09 -6.45 -13.81
CA VAL A 135 -2.65 -7.67 -14.46
C VAL A 135 -1.14 -7.76 -14.36
N LYS A 136 -0.66 -8.80 -13.68
CA LYS A 136 0.77 -9.07 -13.54
C LYS A 136 1.31 -9.62 -14.85
N VAL A 137 2.11 -8.80 -15.53
CA VAL A 137 2.92 -9.16 -16.70
C VAL A 137 4.39 -8.97 -16.34
N GLY A 138 5.30 -9.28 -17.26
CA GLY A 138 6.71 -9.16 -17.00
C GLY A 138 7.37 -10.51 -16.74
N GLY A 139 8.61 -10.64 -17.20
CA GLY A 139 9.40 -11.86 -17.16
C GLY A 139 10.46 -11.86 -18.25
N SER A 140 11.09 -13.01 -18.46
CA SER A 140 12.14 -13.18 -19.48
C SER A 140 11.61 -13.41 -20.91
N ASN A 141 10.30 -13.53 -21.09
CA ASN A 141 9.67 -13.79 -22.39
C ASN A 141 8.71 -12.65 -22.78
N THR A 142 9.22 -11.67 -23.52
CA THR A 142 8.46 -10.51 -24.00
C THR A 142 7.35 -10.90 -24.98
N ASP A 143 7.57 -11.91 -25.84
CA ASP A 143 6.56 -12.35 -26.81
C ASP A 143 5.31 -12.91 -26.11
N LEU A 144 5.51 -13.64 -25.00
CA LEU A 144 4.40 -14.12 -24.18
C LEU A 144 3.64 -12.96 -23.51
N ASP A 145 4.34 -11.92 -23.06
CA ASP A 145 3.67 -10.73 -22.51
C ASP A 145 2.86 -9.99 -23.60
N ILE A 146 3.37 -9.88 -24.83
CA ILE A 146 2.62 -9.32 -25.96
C ILE A 146 1.34 -10.13 -26.21
N GLN A 147 1.44 -11.46 -26.20
CA GLN A 147 0.28 -12.35 -26.37
C GLN A 147 -0.73 -12.17 -25.23
N ARG A 148 -0.28 -12.12 -23.96
CA ARG A 148 -1.14 -11.87 -22.80
C ARG A 148 -1.89 -10.55 -22.93
N ILE A 149 -1.19 -9.47 -23.28
CA ILE A 149 -1.77 -8.14 -23.42
C ILE A 149 -2.84 -8.14 -24.51
N ARG A 150 -2.50 -8.60 -25.73
CA ARG A 150 -3.45 -8.65 -26.86
C ARG A 150 -4.69 -9.48 -26.54
N TYR A 151 -4.50 -10.68 -26.01
CA TYR A 151 -5.61 -11.57 -25.68
C TYR A 151 -6.52 -10.98 -24.59
N ILE A 152 -5.96 -10.28 -23.61
CA ILE A 152 -6.76 -9.59 -22.58
C ILE A 152 -7.55 -8.42 -23.17
N GLU A 153 -6.94 -7.59 -24.04
CA GLU A 153 -7.66 -6.48 -24.69
C GLU A 153 -8.77 -6.98 -25.62
N GLU A 154 -8.58 -8.10 -26.32
CA GLU A 154 -9.65 -8.74 -27.12
C GLU A 154 -10.86 -9.19 -26.29
N HIS A 155 -10.66 -9.50 -25.01
CA HIS A 155 -11.69 -9.98 -24.08
C HIS A 155 -12.15 -8.93 -23.06
N ARG A 156 -11.64 -7.70 -23.16
CA ARG A 156 -11.94 -6.60 -22.26
C ARG A 156 -13.34 -6.07 -22.51
N LEU A 157 -14.07 -5.77 -21.43
CA LEU A 157 -15.37 -5.09 -21.53
C LEU A 157 -15.18 -3.57 -21.62
N ALA A 158 -16.12 -2.87 -22.26
CA ALA A 158 -16.02 -1.43 -22.50
C ALA A 158 -15.94 -0.60 -21.20
N ASP A 159 -16.51 -1.07 -20.10
CA ASP A 159 -16.51 -0.40 -18.80
C ASP A 159 -15.33 -0.79 -17.89
N GLU A 160 -14.40 -1.61 -18.39
CA GLU A 160 -13.26 -2.09 -17.62
C GLU A 160 -12.02 -1.20 -17.73
N ARG A 161 -11.26 -1.14 -16.64
CA ARG A 161 -9.91 -0.58 -16.60
C ARG A 161 -8.90 -1.69 -16.36
N ILE A 162 -7.99 -1.87 -17.30
CA ILE A 162 -6.87 -2.80 -17.18
C ILE A 162 -5.60 -2.01 -16.91
N LEU A 163 -4.85 -2.41 -15.88
CA LEU A 163 -3.52 -1.89 -15.59
C LEU A 163 -2.52 -3.03 -15.75
N TYR A 164 -1.65 -2.95 -16.75
CA TYR A 164 -0.56 -3.91 -16.93
C TYR A 164 0.59 -3.57 -16.01
N ASP A 165 0.72 -4.35 -14.95
CA ASP A 165 1.71 -4.15 -13.92
C ASP A 165 2.90 -5.10 -14.13
N VAL A 166 3.99 -4.52 -14.63
CA VAL A 166 5.25 -5.21 -14.94
C VAL A 166 6.12 -5.43 -13.70
N ASN A 167 5.85 -4.73 -12.59
CA ASN A 167 6.61 -4.84 -11.33
C ASN A 167 8.16 -4.81 -11.48
N ARG A 168 8.70 -3.95 -12.36
CA ARG A 168 10.14 -3.78 -12.66
C ARG A 168 10.79 -4.96 -13.39
N ALA A 169 10.02 -5.93 -13.88
CA ALA A 169 10.57 -7.14 -14.50
C ALA A 169 11.17 -6.91 -15.90
N TRP A 170 10.74 -5.88 -16.64
CA TRP A 170 11.31 -5.58 -17.95
C TRP A 170 12.56 -4.73 -17.86
N THR A 171 13.54 -5.08 -18.69
CA THR A 171 14.58 -4.14 -19.10
C THR A 171 13.97 -3.08 -20.04
N ARG A 172 14.67 -1.96 -20.24
CA ARG A 172 14.24 -0.94 -21.23
C ARG A 172 14.01 -1.54 -22.61
N ARG A 173 14.84 -2.49 -23.05
CA ARG A 173 14.71 -3.16 -24.36
C ARG A 173 13.45 -4.00 -24.46
N CYS A 174 13.03 -4.64 -23.37
CA CYS A 174 11.79 -5.43 -23.35
C CYS A 174 10.54 -4.55 -23.35
N ALA A 175 10.64 -3.31 -22.87
CA ALA A 175 9.52 -2.39 -22.73
C ALA A 175 9.23 -1.53 -23.99
N VAL A 176 10.20 -1.40 -24.89
CA VAL A 176 10.10 -0.66 -26.16
C VAL A 176 9.82 -1.64 -27.28
#